data_AF-A0A0F9VS98-F1
#
_entry.id   AF-A0A0F9VS98-F1
#
_cell.length_a   1.000
_cell.length_b   1.000
_cell.length_c   1.000
_cell.angle_alpha   90.00
_cell.angle_beta   90.00
_cell.angle_gamma   90.00
#
_symmetry.space_group_name_H-M   'P 1'
#
loop_
_entity.id
_entity.type
_entity.pdbx_description
1 polymer ?
#
loop_
_entity_poly.entity_id
_entity_poly.type
_entity_poly.pdbx_seq_one_letter_code
_entity_poly.pdbx_strand_id
1 'polypeptide(L)'
;MKKFILFSGILIIVLVVVIIVWNGKEAEESFIAVNSFEECLARGYPALESYPRQCKTDGRTFVEDIGNELEKLDLILINSPRPNAKIKSPLEIMGQARGYWFFEGDFPVQLEDGNGKELATTTAQAFSEWMTDKFVPFEATLEFQKPTTNRGVLILEKDNPSGLPENADELRVPVYFAD
;
A
#
# COMPACT_ATOMS: atom_id res chain seq x y z
N MET A 1 -66.95 0.35 -35.48
CA MET A 1 -66.37 1.70 -35.25
C MET A 1 -65.97 1.93 -33.78
N LYS A 2 -66.85 1.77 -32.78
CA LYS A 2 -66.48 1.92 -31.34
C LYS A 2 -65.33 1.00 -30.84
N LYS A 3 -65.25 -0.25 -31.31
CA LYS A 3 -64.16 -1.19 -30.95
C LYS A 3 -62.78 -0.73 -31.45
N PHE A 4 -62.69 -0.14 -32.64
CA PHE A 4 -61.42 0.40 -33.17
C PHE A 4 -60.93 1.62 -32.40
N ILE A 5 -61.84 2.47 -31.92
CA ILE A 5 -61.50 3.63 -31.08
C ILE A 5 -60.94 3.17 -29.72
N LEU A 6 -61.54 2.12 -29.12
CA LEU A 6 -61.06 1.49 -27.89
C LEU A 6 -59.64 0.90 -28.02
N PHE A 7 -59.34 0.20 -29.12
CA PHE A 7 -57.99 -0.33 -29.36
C PHE A 7 -56.94 0.79 -29.56
N SER A 8 -57.29 1.87 -30.25
CA SER A 8 -56.37 3.00 -30.46
C SER A 8 -56.04 3.74 -29.16
N GLY A 9 -57.01 3.90 -28.26
CA GLY A 9 -56.81 4.53 -26.95
C GLY A 9 -55.90 3.71 -26.04
N ILE A 10 -56.04 2.38 -26.05
CA ILE A 10 -55.18 1.47 -25.28
C ILE A 10 -53.73 1.52 -25.81
N LEU A 11 -53.54 1.56 -27.13
CA LEU A 11 -52.20 1.63 -27.72
C LEU A 11 -51.45 2.93 -27.34
N ILE A 12 -52.16 4.06 -27.32
CA ILE A 12 -51.58 5.35 -26.91
C ILE A 12 -51.21 5.33 -25.43
N ILE A 13 -52.05 4.76 -24.57
CA ILE A 13 -51.75 4.63 -23.13
C ILE A 13 -50.51 3.74 -22.92
N VAL A 14 -50.42 2.61 -23.64
CA VAL A 14 -49.24 1.72 -23.56
C VAL A 14 -47.98 2.45 -24.03
N LEU A 15 -48.03 3.21 -25.13
CA LEU A 15 -46.90 3.99 -25.61
C LEU A 15 -46.48 5.07 -24.61
N VAL A 16 -47.43 5.77 -23.99
CA VAL A 16 -47.16 6.78 -22.97
C VAL A 16 -46.53 6.13 -21.72
N VAL A 17 -47.04 4.98 -21.27
CA VAL A 17 -46.45 4.24 -20.15
C VAL A 17 -45.04 3.76 -20.48
N VAL A 18 -44.80 3.25 -21.70
CA VAL A 18 -43.46 2.85 -22.14
C VAL A 18 -42.50 4.03 -22.18
N ILE A 19 -42.94 5.19 -22.67
CA ILE A 19 -42.14 6.43 -22.70
C ILE A 19 -41.85 6.92 -21.27
N ILE A 20 -42.82 6.86 -20.36
CA ILE A 20 -42.63 7.21 -18.94
C ILE A 20 -41.63 6.26 -18.29
N VAL A 21 -41.72 4.95 -18.56
CA VAL A 21 -40.79 3.95 -18.03
C VAL A 21 -39.39 4.12 -18.64
N TRP A 22 -39.27 4.50 -19.92
CA TRP A 22 -37.98 4.77 -20.54
C TRP A 22 -37.33 6.07 -20.05
N ASN A 23 -38.12 7.13 -19.85
CA ASN A 23 -37.64 8.40 -19.34
C ASN A 23 -37.40 8.37 -17.82
N GLY A 24 -38.00 7.41 -17.10
CA GLY A 24 -37.85 7.22 -15.66
C GLY A 24 -36.69 6.30 -15.26
N LYS A 25 -35.86 5.84 -16.20
CA LYS A 25 -34.54 5.30 -15.87
C LYS A 25 -33.62 6.46 -15.50
N GLU A 26 -33.77 6.95 -14.29
CA GLU A 26 -32.80 7.83 -13.66
C GLU A 26 -31.43 7.15 -13.76
N ALA A 27 -30.45 7.88 -14.30
CA ALA A 27 -29.07 7.46 -14.28
C ALA A 27 -28.68 7.30 -12.82
N GLU A 28 -28.53 6.04 -12.37
CA GLU A 28 -27.94 5.71 -11.09
C GLU A 28 -26.62 6.45 -11.02
N GLU A 29 -26.55 7.50 -10.19
CA GLU A 29 -25.32 8.24 -9.98
C GLU A 29 -24.28 7.22 -9.56
N SER A 30 -23.29 7.03 -10.44
CA SER A 30 -22.11 6.24 -10.14
C SER A 30 -21.43 6.91 -8.96
N PHE A 31 -21.79 6.48 -7.75
CA PHE A 31 -21.04 6.75 -6.54
C PHE A 31 -19.72 6.00 -6.76
N ILE A 32 -18.76 6.64 -7.42
CA ILE A 32 -17.52 5.97 -7.80
C ILE A 32 -16.81 5.62 -6.49
N ALA A 33 -16.99 4.36 -6.08
CA ALA A 33 -16.60 3.86 -4.79
C ALA A 33 -15.10 4.02 -4.62
N VAL A 34 -14.69 5.04 -3.85
CA VAL A 34 -13.31 5.18 -3.40
C VAL A 34 -12.99 3.97 -2.53
N ASN A 35 -11.98 3.18 -2.90
CA ASN A 35 -11.64 1.93 -2.21
C ASN A 35 -10.23 1.89 -1.62
N SER A 36 -9.39 2.89 -1.90
CA SER A 36 -8.06 3.00 -1.30
C SER A 36 -7.71 4.44 -0.91
N PHE A 37 -6.65 4.58 -0.12
CA PHE A 37 -6.08 5.88 0.21
C PHE A 37 -5.61 6.64 -1.04
N GLU A 38 -4.97 5.96 -1.99
CA GLU A 38 -4.51 6.58 -3.25
C GLU A 38 -5.67 7.03 -4.12
N GLU A 39 -6.75 6.24 -4.21
CA GLU A 39 -7.95 6.64 -4.94
C GLU A 39 -8.61 7.86 -4.28
N CYS A 40 -8.62 7.90 -2.95
CA CYS A 40 -9.13 9.05 -2.19
C CYS A 40 -8.36 10.33 -2.54
N LEU A 41 -7.03 10.28 -2.56
CA LEU A 41 -6.20 11.42 -2.97
C LEU A 41 -6.34 11.76 -4.46
N ALA A 42 -6.42 10.76 -5.33
CA ALA A 42 -6.57 10.97 -6.77
C ALA A 42 -7.89 11.66 -7.14
N ARG A 43 -8.90 11.60 -6.25
CA ARG A 43 -10.17 12.31 -6.36
C ARG A 43 -10.16 13.72 -5.77
N GLY A 44 -9.03 14.17 -5.22
CA GLY A 44 -8.86 15.52 -4.68
C GLY A 44 -9.30 15.69 -3.23
N TYR A 45 -9.63 14.61 -2.52
CA TYR A 45 -9.84 14.68 -1.06
C TYR A 45 -8.49 14.91 -0.36
N PRO A 46 -8.43 15.78 0.67
CA PRO A 46 -7.20 16.07 1.37
C PRO A 46 -6.76 14.91 2.28
N ALA A 47 -5.45 14.69 2.37
CA ALA A 47 -4.87 13.91 3.45
C ALA A 47 -4.86 14.74 4.75
N LEU A 48 -5.18 14.11 5.86
CA LEU A 48 -4.98 14.65 7.20
C LEU A 48 -3.49 14.63 7.56
N GLU A 49 -3.06 15.61 8.36
CA GLU A 49 -1.72 15.68 8.94
C GLU A 49 -1.57 14.68 10.11
N SER A 50 -1.66 13.40 9.80
CA SER A 50 -1.50 12.27 10.73
C SER A 50 -0.45 11.28 10.23
N TYR A 51 0.06 10.44 11.13
CA TYR A 51 0.88 9.29 10.77
C TYR A 51 0.23 7.99 11.28
N PRO A 52 -0.18 7.05 10.41
CA PRO A 52 -0.15 7.13 8.94
C PRO A 52 -1.10 8.23 8.43
N ARG A 53 -0.90 8.68 7.19
CA ARG A 53 -1.83 9.66 6.60
C ARG A 53 -3.21 9.04 6.44
N GLN A 54 -4.23 9.86 6.64
CA GLN A 54 -5.62 9.43 6.49
C GLN A 54 -6.31 10.33 5.48
N CYS A 55 -7.09 9.75 4.57
CA CYS A 55 -7.93 10.47 3.63
C CYS A 55 -9.39 10.17 3.93
N LYS A 56 -10.22 11.21 4.02
CA LYS A 56 -11.63 11.08 4.41
C LYS A 56 -12.56 11.51 3.28
N THR A 57 -13.58 10.70 3.03
CA THR A 57 -14.71 11.02 2.16
C THR A 57 -15.99 11.09 3.00
N ASP A 58 -17.13 11.33 2.37
CA ASP A 58 -18.43 11.28 3.05
C ASP A 58 -18.68 9.87 3.60
N GLY A 59 -18.47 9.71 4.91
CA GLY A 59 -18.74 8.47 5.66
C GLY A 59 -17.65 7.40 5.64
N ARG A 60 -16.50 7.59 4.97
CA ARG A 60 -15.39 6.61 4.95
C ARG A 60 -14.04 7.28 5.24
N THR A 61 -13.15 6.54 5.91
CA THR A 61 -11.75 6.91 6.16
C THR A 61 -10.85 5.85 5.56
N PHE A 62 -9.87 6.28 4.77
CA PHE A 62 -8.85 5.44 4.15
C PHE A 62 -7.51 5.77 4.80
N VAL A 63 -6.79 4.75 5.25
CA VAL A 63 -5.48 4.89 5.89
C VAL A 63 -4.43 4.51 4.86
N GLU A 64 -3.35 5.30 4.81
CA GLU A 64 -2.17 4.97 4.01
C GLU A 64 -1.56 3.64 4.45
N ASP A 65 -1.25 2.77 3.50
CA ASP A 65 -0.51 1.54 3.77
C ASP A 65 0.96 1.89 4.05
N ILE A 66 1.43 1.56 5.24
CA ILE A 66 2.83 1.74 5.67
C ILE A 66 3.48 0.41 6.03
N GLY A 67 2.90 -0.71 5.61
CA GLY A 67 3.31 -2.05 6.03
C GLY A 67 3.07 -2.25 7.52
N ASN A 68 4.01 -2.90 8.19
CA ASN A 68 3.94 -3.21 9.62
C ASN A 68 4.79 -2.28 10.50
N GLU A 69 5.16 -1.10 10.00
CA GLU A 69 6.08 -0.20 10.72
C GLU A 69 5.64 0.10 12.16
N LEU A 70 4.35 0.39 12.38
CA LEU A 70 3.83 0.70 13.72
C LEU A 70 3.93 -0.47 14.70
N GLU A 71 3.88 -1.71 14.18
CA GLU A 71 4.04 -2.92 14.99
C GLU A 71 5.49 -3.15 15.41
N LYS A 72 6.45 -2.51 14.71
CA LYS A 72 7.89 -2.71 14.87
C LYS A 72 8.62 -1.52 15.50
N LEU A 73 7.94 -0.44 15.88
CA LEU A 73 8.56 0.79 16.39
C LEU A 73 9.51 0.58 17.58
N ASP A 74 9.25 -0.41 18.43
CA ASP A 74 10.11 -0.72 19.58
C ASP A 74 11.35 -1.57 19.22
N LEU A 75 11.36 -2.16 18.02
CA LEU A 75 12.35 -3.13 17.54
C LEU A 75 13.25 -2.55 16.45
N ILE A 76 12.68 -1.89 15.46
CA ILE A 76 13.39 -1.37 14.30
C ILE A 76 12.67 -0.16 13.71
N LEU A 77 13.46 0.85 13.33
CA LEU A 77 13.01 2.12 12.81
C LEU A 77 13.76 2.39 11.51
N ILE A 78 13.02 2.64 10.42
CA ILE A 78 13.60 2.98 9.12
C ILE A 78 13.58 4.48 8.89
N ASN A 79 14.73 5.07 8.57
CA ASN A 79 14.86 6.48 8.24
C ASN A 79 14.75 6.70 6.73
N SER A 80 15.30 5.80 5.92
CA SER A 80 15.23 5.81 4.46
C SER A 80 15.25 4.39 3.90
N PRO A 81 14.45 4.07 2.87
CA PRO A 81 13.29 4.82 2.41
C PRO A 81 12.16 4.81 3.43
N ARG A 82 11.36 5.89 3.50
CA ARG A 82 10.09 5.87 4.25
C ARG A 82 9.02 5.12 3.44
N PRO A 83 7.97 4.59 4.08
CA PRO A 83 6.88 3.94 3.36
C PRO A 83 6.33 4.81 2.21
N ASN A 84 6.01 4.15 1.09
CA ASN A 84 5.55 4.74 -0.16
C ASN A 84 6.53 5.69 -0.85
N ALA A 85 7.81 5.72 -0.44
CA ALA A 85 8.83 6.46 -1.16
C ALA A 85 9.04 5.89 -2.57
N LYS A 86 9.36 6.79 -3.52
CA LYS A 86 9.82 6.41 -4.86
C LYS A 86 11.30 6.09 -4.81
N ILE A 87 11.65 4.83 -5.09
CA ILE A 87 13.02 4.32 -5.01
C ILE A 87 13.61 4.10 -6.40
N LYS A 88 14.94 4.24 -6.50
CA LYS A 88 15.75 3.94 -7.68
C LYS A 88 16.98 3.15 -7.25
N SER A 89 17.64 2.50 -8.20
CA SER A 89 18.91 1.82 -7.94
C SER A 89 20.10 2.77 -8.18
N PRO A 90 21.16 2.72 -7.35
CA PRO A 90 21.23 2.02 -6.07
C PRO A 90 20.31 2.65 -5.02
N LEU A 91 19.73 1.82 -4.15
CA LEU A 91 18.88 2.24 -3.05
C LEU A 91 19.68 2.26 -1.75
N GLU A 92 19.77 3.44 -1.13
CA GLU A 92 20.32 3.60 0.21
C GLU A 92 19.24 3.36 1.27
N ILE A 93 19.54 2.46 2.19
CA ILE A 93 18.66 2.02 3.26
C ILE A 93 19.34 2.39 4.57
N MET A 94 18.66 3.17 5.42
CA MET A 94 19.21 3.68 6.67
C MET A 94 18.18 3.59 7.76
N GLY A 95 18.62 3.29 8.97
CA GLY A 95 17.74 3.22 10.12
C GLY A 95 18.47 2.88 11.40
N GLN A 96 17.71 2.40 12.38
CA GLN A 96 18.25 1.84 13.61
C GLN A 96 17.39 0.66 14.06
N ALA A 97 18.04 -0.39 14.56
CA ALA A 97 17.36 -1.57 15.10
C ALA A 97 17.89 -1.89 16.49
N ARG A 98 17.10 -2.59 17.31
CA ARG A 98 17.57 -3.13 18.59
C ARG A 98 18.74 -4.07 18.34
N GLY A 99 19.74 -4.08 19.21
CA GLY A 99 20.94 -4.89 19.00
C GLY A 99 20.69 -6.38 18.77
N TYR A 100 19.62 -6.95 19.34
CA TYR A 100 19.20 -8.35 19.10
C TYR A 100 18.49 -8.58 17.76
N TRP A 101 18.32 -7.55 16.93
CA TRP A 101 17.90 -7.67 15.54
C TRP A 101 19.06 -8.16 14.64
N PHE A 102 20.29 -7.90 15.09
CA PHE A 102 21.53 -8.24 14.40
C PHE A 102 22.07 -9.59 14.87
N PHE A 103 22.83 -10.24 14.00
CA PHE A 103 23.77 -11.29 14.32
C PHE A 103 25.09 -11.01 13.60
N GLU A 104 26.22 -11.21 14.27
CA GLU A 104 27.54 -10.84 13.74
C GLU A 104 27.68 -9.36 13.29
N GLY A 105 26.73 -8.50 13.69
CA GLY A 105 26.71 -7.07 13.35
C GLY A 105 25.97 -6.73 12.06
N ASP A 106 25.27 -7.69 11.44
CA ASP A 106 24.45 -7.45 10.27
C ASP A 106 23.09 -8.16 10.34
N PHE A 107 22.25 -7.90 9.34
CA PHE A 107 20.99 -8.62 9.10
C PHE A 107 20.58 -8.52 7.61
N PRO A 108 19.74 -9.45 7.11
CA PRO A 108 19.35 -9.47 5.70
C PRO A 108 18.32 -8.39 5.34
N VAL A 109 18.44 -7.86 4.12
CA VAL A 109 17.46 -6.95 3.52
C VAL A 109 17.10 -7.42 2.12
N GLN A 110 15.82 -7.58 1.87
CA GLN A 110 15.26 -8.08 0.61
C GLN A 110 14.31 -7.05 -0.02
N LEU A 111 14.29 -7.00 -1.35
CA LEU A 111 13.33 -6.20 -2.11
C LEU A 111 12.50 -7.11 -3.01
N GLU A 112 11.20 -7.07 -2.80
CA GLU A 112 10.21 -7.77 -3.62
C GLU A 112 9.46 -6.81 -4.54
N ASP A 113 9.05 -7.31 -5.70
CA ASP A 113 8.16 -6.63 -6.63
C ASP A 113 6.68 -6.76 -6.21
N GLY A 114 5.77 -6.10 -6.92
CA GLY A 114 4.33 -6.11 -6.61
C GLY A 114 3.64 -7.47 -6.77
N ASN A 115 4.33 -8.49 -7.29
CA ASN A 115 3.85 -9.87 -7.38
C ASN A 115 4.49 -10.78 -6.30
N GLY A 116 5.30 -10.22 -5.39
CA GLY A 116 6.06 -10.98 -4.41
C GLY A 116 7.29 -11.69 -5.00
N LYS A 117 7.76 -11.28 -6.18
CA LYS A 117 9.01 -11.80 -6.75
C LYS A 117 10.19 -11.05 -6.15
N GLU A 118 11.15 -11.77 -5.60
CA GLU A 118 12.44 -11.21 -5.18
C GLU A 118 13.16 -10.56 -6.38
N LEU A 119 13.58 -9.31 -6.18
CA LEU A 119 14.34 -8.52 -7.16
C LEU A 119 15.83 -8.45 -6.80
N ALA A 120 16.13 -8.28 -5.51
CA ALA A 120 17.48 -8.17 -5.00
C ALA A 120 17.51 -8.38 -3.48
N THR A 121 18.67 -8.78 -2.98
CA THR A 121 18.97 -8.96 -1.56
C THR A 121 20.34 -8.36 -1.25
N THR A 122 20.50 -7.79 -0.06
CA THR A 122 21.75 -7.25 0.49
C THR A 122 21.79 -7.49 2.01
N THR A 123 22.87 -7.06 2.67
CA THR A 123 22.96 -7.06 4.13
C THR A 123 23.07 -5.63 4.65
N ALA A 124 22.36 -5.33 5.74
CA ALA A 124 22.50 -4.08 6.48
C ALA A 124 23.54 -4.24 7.58
N GLN A 125 24.50 -3.32 7.64
CA GLN A 125 25.59 -3.38 8.62
C GLN A 125 25.35 -2.38 9.76
N ALA A 126 25.62 -2.81 10.99
CA ALA A 126 25.66 -1.95 12.16
C ALA A 126 26.90 -1.05 12.16
N PHE A 127 26.75 0.20 12.61
CA PHE A 127 27.88 1.14 12.76
C PHE A 127 28.59 1.11 14.11
N SER A 128 28.04 0.39 15.09
CA SER A 128 28.56 0.37 16.45
C SER A 128 28.39 -1.00 17.09
N GLU A 129 28.89 -1.12 18.33
CA GLU A 129 28.63 -2.27 19.19
C GLU A 129 27.14 -2.63 19.19
N TRP A 130 26.84 -3.81 18.67
CA TRP A 130 25.46 -4.28 18.43
C TRP A 130 24.97 -5.22 19.53
N MET A 131 25.86 -5.75 20.39
CA MET A 131 25.49 -6.61 21.51
C MET A 131 24.88 -5.80 22.66
N THR A 132 23.76 -5.14 22.41
CA THR A 132 23.04 -4.25 23.32
C THR A 132 21.52 -4.39 23.17
N ASP A 133 20.78 -3.96 24.19
CA ASP A 133 19.34 -3.80 24.14
C ASP A 133 18.91 -2.46 23.53
N LYS A 134 19.87 -1.58 23.19
CA LYS A 134 19.61 -0.25 22.62
C LYS A 134 19.43 -0.30 21.10
N PHE A 135 18.91 0.80 20.56
CA PHE A 135 18.92 1.04 19.12
C PHE A 135 20.33 1.28 18.62
N VAL A 136 20.68 0.60 17.54
CA VAL A 136 21.97 0.59 16.87
C VAL A 136 21.73 1.01 15.42
N PRO A 137 22.39 2.07 14.93
CA PRO A 137 22.24 2.53 13.55
C PRO A 137 22.74 1.48 12.56
N PHE A 138 22.06 1.37 11.42
CA PHE A 138 22.45 0.51 10.30
C PHE A 138 22.36 1.24 8.96
N GLU A 139 23.16 0.79 8.00
CA GLU A 139 23.06 1.16 6.58
C GLU A 139 23.18 -0.07 5.68
N ALA A 140 22.54 0.00 4.53
CA ALA A 140 22.71 -0.93 3.42
C ALA A 140 22.57 -0.21 2.09
N THR A 141 23.30 -0.66 1.08
CA THR A 141 23.09 -0.24 -0.30
C THR A 141 22.60 -1.44 -1.10
N LEU A 142 21.48 -1.28 -1.81
CA LEU A 142 20.84 -2.34 -2.59
C LEU A 142 20.79 -1.97 -4.07
N GLU A 143 21.43 -2.80 -4.91
CA GLU A 143 21.35 -2.69 -6.36
C GLU A 143 20.24 -3.59 -6.90
N PHE A 144 19.40 -3.08 -7.80
CA PHE A 144 18.31 -3.86 -8.38
C PHE A 144 17.97 -3.38 -9.80
N GLN A 145 17.43 -4.29 -10.61
CA GLN A 145 16.92 -3.93 -11.93
C GLN A 145 15.47 -3.46 -11.82
N LYS A 146 15.10 -2.43 -12.60
CA LYS A 146 13.73 -1.92 -12.62
C LYS A 146 12.75 -3.05 -13.01
N PRO A 147 11.76 -3.38 -12.17
CA PRO A 147 10.78 -4.42 -12.49
C PRO A 147 9.68 -3.88 -13.41
N THR A 148 8.76 -4.77 -13.82
CA THR A 148 7.57 -4.40 -14.60
C THR A 148 6.44 -3.85 -13.71
N THR A 149 6.43 -4.20 -12.42
CA THR A 149 5.50 -3.65 -11.44
C THR A 149 5.92 -2.26 -10.99
N ASN A 150 4.97 -1.45 -10.55
CA ASN A 150 5.22 -0.07 -10.08
C ASN A 150 5.33 0.03 -8.55
N ARG A 151 5.03 -1.05 -7.84
CA ARG A 151 5.06 -1.17 -6.37
C ARG A 151 5.92 -2.35 -5.98
N GLY A 152 6.50 -2.29 -4.80
CA GLY A 152 7.25 -3.37 -4.19
C GLY A 152 7.22 -3.27 -2.66
N VAL A 153 7.90 -4.20 -2.02
CA VAL A 153 8.07 -4.24 -0.56
C VAL A 153 9.54 -4.41 -0.24
N LEU A 154 10.10 -3.47 0.52
CA LEU A 154 11.40 -3.63 1.15
C LEU A 154 11.20 -4.35 2.48
N ILE A 155 11.92 -5.45 2.69
CA ILE A 155 11.80 -6.33 3.84
C ILE A 155 13.14 -6.29 4.56
N LEU A 156 13.15 -5.85 5.81
CA LEU A 156 14.31 -5.89 6.69
C LEU A 156 14.05 -7.03 7.67
N GLU A 157 14.79 -8.12 7.52
CA GLU A 157 14.59 -9.33 8.33
C GLU A 157 15.45 -9.27 9.58
N LYS A 158 14.93 -9.74 10.71
CA LYS A 158 15.73 -10.00 11.90
C LYS A 158 16.59 -11.21 11.61
N ASP A 159 17.90 -11.09 11.86
CA ASP A 159 18.76 -12.23 11.60
C ASP A 159 18.40 -13.42 12.51
N ASN A 160 18.34 -14.60 11.90
CA ASN A 160 17.88 -15.83 12.55
C ASN A 160 18.76 -17.02 12.19
N PRO A 161 19.97 -17.12 12.77
CA PRO A 161 20.92 -18.20 12.49
C PRO A 161 20.38 -19.59 12.81
N SER A 162 19.42 -19.67 13.74
CA SER A 162 18.76 -20.92 14.12
C SER A 162 17.76 -21.44 13.08
N GLY A 163 17.27 -20.57 12.19
CA GLY A 163 16.21 -20.89 11.23
C GLY A 163 14.86 -21.22 11.89
N LEU A 164 14.68 -20.92 13.18
CA LEU A 164 13.47 -21.27 13.93
C LEU A 164 12.38 -20.20 13.74
N PRO A 165 11.12 -20.58 13.41
CA PRO A 165 10.06 -19.61 13.15
C PRO A 165 9.78 -18.65 14.31
N GLU A 166 9.92 -19.10 15.56
CA GLU A 166 9.72 -18.27 16.75
C GLU A 166 10.75 -17.13 16.91
N ASN A 167 11.88 -17.23 16.22
CA ASN A 167 12.95 -16.22 16.23
C ASN A 167 12.89 -15.29 15.01
N ALA A 168 12.07 -15.63 14.01
CA ALA A 168 11.89 -14.85 12.81
C ALA A 168 11.04 -13.61 13.11
N ASP A 169 11.50 -12.46 12.61
CA ASP A 169 10.73 -11.23 12.60
C ASP A 169 11.16 -10.37 11.40
N GLU A 170 10.31 -9.45 10.96
CA GLU A 170 10.59 -8.60 9.80
C GLU A 170 9.87 -7.25 9.89
N LEU A 171 10.52 -6.22 9.35
CA LEU A 171 9.89 -4.96 9.01
C LEU A 171 9.63 -4.93 7.50
N ARG A 172 8.37 -4.77 7.11
CA ARG A 172 7.90 -4.64 5.73
C ARG A 172 7.58 -3.17 5.44
N VAL A 173 8.19 -2.61 4.41
CA VAL A 173 8.06 -1.21 4.02
C VAL A 173 7.58 -1.15 2.56
N PRO A 174 6.34 -0.72 2.28
CA PRO A 174 5.86 -0.58 0.90
C PRO A 174 6.63 0.54 0.20
N VAL A 175 6.96 0.35 -1.07
CA VAL A 175 7.73 1.31 -1.90
C VAL A 175 7.16 1.39 -3.32
N TYR A 176 7.47 2.47 -4.02
CA TYR A 176 7.19 2.63 -5.45
C TYR A 176 8.48 2.65 -6.25
N PHE A 177 8.50 2.00 -7.40
CA PHE A 177 9.63 2.09 -8.31
C PHE A 177 9.56 3.41 -9.09
N ALA A 178 10.62 4.20 -9.02
CA ALA A 178 10.76 5.40 -9.85
C ALA A 178 11.02 5.02 -11.32
N ASP A 179 10.80 5.98 -12.21
CA ASP A 179 11.02 5.78 -13.64
C ASP A 179 12.48 5.66 -14.05
#